data_AF-A0A8T0VM47-F1
#
_entry.id   AF-A0A8T0VM47-F1
#
_cell.length_a   1.000
_cell.length_b   1.000
_cell.length_c   1.000
_cell.angle_alpha   90.00
_cell.angle_beta   90.00
_cell.angle_gamma   90.00
#
_symmetry.space_group_name_H-M   'P 1'
#
loop_
_entity.id
_entity.type
_entity.pdbx_description
1 polymer ?
#
loop_
_entity_poly.entity_id
_entity_poly.type
_entity_poly.pdbx_seq_one_letter_code
_entity_poly.pdbx_strand_id
1 'polypeptide(L)'
;MAKGDTKDIAAAAEVTDWLTKGLPSVLPKGVEPNLSKIALAGHSRGGHTAFSLVLGHGKTNLKFSALIGLDPVAGTGKYSQISPKILTYEPSSFDITMPVLVIGTGLGEAKKNILFPPYAPKDVNHREFYECKAPCYYFVTKDYGHLDMLDDDAPKFMTCMCKHGNNCKDMMRRTVAGIMVAFLKAVLNEEDGDLRVILNDPKLTPTTLDPVEHRMA
;
A
#
# COMPACT_ATOMS: atom_id res chain seq x y z
N MET A 1 -12.33 21.52 6.48
CA MET A 1 -12.47 20.78 5.20
C MET A 1 -11.16 20.06 4.95
N ALA A 2 -11.15 18.72 4.91
CA ALA A 2 -9.94 17.99 4.55
C ALA A 2 -9.53 18.42 3.13
N LYS A 3 -8.28 18.88 2.96
CA LYS A 3 -7.72 19.11 1.63
C LYS A 3 -7.73 17.76 0.92
N GLY A 4 -8.35 17.69 -0.25
CA GLY A 4 -8.31 16.49 -1.09
C GLY A 4 -6.89 16.16 -1.55
N ASP A 5 -6.73 14.98 -2.14
CA ASP A 5 -5.44 14.38 -2.46
C ASP A 5 -4.86 14.86 -3.81
N THR A 6 -5.55 15.78 -4.49
CA THR A 6 -5.20 16.24 -5.85
C THR A 6 -3.75 16.71 -5.98
N LYS A 7 -3.21 17.38 -4.95
CA LYS A 7 -1.82 17.85 -4.97
C LYS A 7 -0.82 16.70 -4.87
N ASP A 8 -1.09 15.73 -4.01
CA ASP A 8 -0.22 14.58 -3.81
C ASP A 8 -0.27 13.67 -5.05
N ILE A 9 -1.44 13.52 -5.67
CA ILE A 9 -1.61 12.81 -6.95
C ILE A 9 -0.82 13.49 -8.07
N ALA A 10 -0.91 14.82 -8.18
CA ALA A 10 -0.15 15.58 -9.18
C ALA A 10 1.36 15.45 -8.95
N ALA A 11 1.81 15.56 -7.70
CA ALA A 11 3.22 15.40 -7.35
C ALA A 11 3.73 13.98 -7.67
N ALA A 12 2.97 12.94 -7.34
CA ALA A 12 3.31 11.56 -7.67
C ALA A 12 3.42 11.35 -9.20
N ALA A 13 2.52 11.97 -9.98
CA ALA A 13 2.56 11.92 -11.42
C ALA A 13 3.78 12.66 -12.00
N GLU A 14 4.09 13.85 -11.49
CA GLU A 14 5.27 14.62 -11.88
C GLU A 14 6.58 13.88 -11.59
N VAL A 15 6.69 13.25 -10.41
CA VAL A 15 7.84 12.42 -10.04
C VAL A 15 7.96 11.20 -10.97
N THR A 16 6.82 10.57 -11.31
CA THR A 16 6.81 9.44 -12.24
C THR A 16 7.36 9.85 -13.60
N ASP A 17 6.89 10.97 -14.17
CA ASP A 17 7.37 11.46 -15.46
C ASP A 17 8.84 11.89 -15.41
N TRP A 18 9.27 12.46 -14.29
CA TRP A 18 10.66 12.83 -14.04
C TRP A 18 11.62 11.64 -14.12
N LEU A 19 11.18 10.41 -13.81
CA LEU A 19 12.04 9.20 -13.88
C LEU A 19 12.71 9.04 -15.26
N THR A 20 12.05 9.44 -16.34
CA THR A 20 12.59 9.30 -17.70
C THR A 20 13.87 10.10 -17.93
N LYS A 21 13.96 11.30 -17.35
CA LYS A 21 15.06 12.25 -17.62
C LYS A 21 15.96 12.45 -16.41
N GLY A 22 15.39 12.40 -15.22
CA GLY A 22 16.07 12.72 -13.98
C GLY A 22 16.71 11.52 -13.30
N LEU A 23 16.05 10.36 -13.29
CA LEU A 23 16.59 9.17 -12.62
C LEU A 23 17.99 8.77 -13.13
N PRO A 24 18.29 8.75 -14.45
CA PRO A 24 19.64 8.42 -14.93
C PRO A 24 20.75 9.30 -14.36
N SER A 25 20.44 10.57 -14.04
CA SER A 25 21.43 11.53 -13.53
C SER A 25 21.81 11.32 -12.06
N VAL A 26 21.00 10.58 -11.30
CA VAL A 26 21.21 10.33 -9.86
C VAL A 26 21.62 8.89 -9.56
N LEU A 27 21.65 8.01 -10.57
CA LEU A 27 22.06 6.63 -10.43
C LEU A 27 23.60 6.49 -10.41
N PRO A 28 24.14 5.46 -9.73
CA PRO A 28 25.57 5.16 -9.78
C PRO A 28 26.04 4.88 -11.21
N LYS A 29 27.33 5.14 -11.49
CA LYS A 29 27.93 4.86 -12.80
C LYS A 29 27.72 3.39 -13.19
N GLY A 30 27.18 3.17 -14.38
CA GLY A 30 26.92 1.82 -14.92
C GLY A 30 25.60 1.20 -14.46
N VAL A 31 24.75 1.94 -13.75
CA VAL A 31 23.40 1.53 -13.39
C VAL A 31 22.39 2.24 -14.29
N GLU A 32 21.53 1.49 -14.96
CA GLU A 32 20.47 2.02 -15.82
C GLU A 32 19.08 1.65 -15.27
N PRO A 33 18.10 2.58 -15.32
CA PRO A 33 16.76 2.29 -14.85
C PRO A 33 15.98 1.49 -15.90
N ASN A 34 15.28 0.44 -15.46
CA ASN A 34 14.33 -0.26 -16.32
C ASN A 34 12.92 0.34 -16.17
N LEU A 35 12.62 1.34 -17.00
CA LEU A 35 11.33 2.04 -16.97
C LEU A 35 10.15 1.21 -17.52
N SER A 36 10.38 -0.03 -18.00
CA SER A 36 9.31 -0.97 -18.33
C SER A 36 8.79 -1.75 -17.11
N LYS A 37 9.47 -1.64 -15.96
CA LYS A 37 9.19 -2.37 -14.71
C LYS A 37 9.04 -1.40 -13.53
N ILE A 38 8.04 -0.54 -13.58
CA ILE A 38 7.80 0.48 -12.53
C ILE A 38 6.69 0.00 -11.60
N ALA A 39 6.94 -0.03 -10.30
CA ALA A 39 5.91 -0.26 -9.30
C ALA A 39 5.59 1.06 -8.57
N LEU A 40 4.30 1.30 -8.30
CA LEU A 40 3.86 2.41 -7.46
C LEU A 40 3.42 1.88 -6.10
N ALA A 41 3.93 2.46 -5.02
CA ALA A 41 3.59 2.07 -3.67
C ALA A 41 3.22 3.29 -2.82
N GLY A 42 2.28 3.11 -1.88
CA GLY A 42 1.91 4.16 -0.95
C GLY A 42 1.35 3.64 0.35
N HIS A 43 1.68 4.33 1.46
CA HIS A 43 1.17 4.04 2.80
C HIS A 43 0.07 5.01 3.22
N SER A 44 -0.95 4.55 3.95
CA SER A 44 -1.99 5.42 4.52
C SER A 44 -2.69 6.28 3.45
N ARG A 45 -2.73 7.61 3.61
CA ARG A 45 -3.18 8.54 2.57
C ARG A 45 -2.37 8.40 1.27
N GLY A 46 -1.07 8.13 1.35
CA GLY A 46 -0.24 7.86 0.16
C GLY A 46 -0.67 6.61 -0.60
N GLY A 47 -1.26 5.62 0.08
CA GLY A 47 -1.89 4.47 -0.58
C GLY A 47 -3.13 4.88 -1.38
N HIS A 48 -3.96 5.77 -0.83
CA HIS A 48 -5.04 6.39 -1.58
C HIS A 48 -4.51 7.19 -2.78
N THR A 49 -3.43 7.96 -2.63
CA THR A 49 -2.78 8.69 -3.70
C THR A 49 -2.34 7.76 -4.83
N ALA A 50 -1.69 6.65 -4.48
CA ALA A 50 -1.20 5.67 -5.43
C ALA A 50 -2.33 5.04 -6.26
N PHE A 51 -3.39 4.58 -5.59
CA PHE A 51 -4.57 4.05 -6.26
C PHE A 51 -5.27 5.09 -7.14
N SER A 52 -5.43 6.32 -6.63
CA SER A 52 -6.05 7.41 -7.37
C SER A 52 -5.29 7.75 -8.66
N LEU A 53 -3.95 7.75 -8.61
CA LEU A 53 -3.13 7.99 -9.78
C LEU A 53 -3.33 6.89 -10.83
N VAL A 54 -3.30 5.62 -10.43
CA VAL A 54 -3.51 4.48 -11.33
C VAL A 54 -4.92 4.46 -11.92
N LEU A 55 -5.93 4.87 -11.16
CA LEU A 55 -7.33 5.01 -11.60
C LEU A 55 -7.57 6.23 -12.52
N GLY A 56 -6.53 6.97 -12.90
CA GLY A 56 -6.61 8.05 -13.87
C GLY A 56 -7.00 9.42 -13.31
N HIS A 57 -6.95 9.61 -11.98
CA HIS A 57 -7.14 10.93 -11.36
C HIS A 57 -5.91 11.84 -11.46
N GLY A 58 -4.80 11.32 -11.99
CA GLY A 58 -3.61 12.07 -12.40
C GLY A 58 -3.19 11.65 -13.81
N LYS A 59 -2.27 12.40 -14.41
CA LYS A 59 -1.73 12.11 -15.76
C LYS A 59 -0.23 11.89 -15.67
N THR A 60 0.22 10.72 -16.11
CA THR A 60 1.63 10.38 -16.30
C THR A 60 1.82 9.78 -17.69
N ASN A 61 3.01 9.96 -18.25
CA ASN A 61 3.45 9.39 -19.52
C ASN A 61 4.01 7.96 -19.39
N LEU A 62 4.29 7.51 -18.15
CA LEU A 62 4.75 6.15 -17.88
C LEU A 62 3.60 5.26 -17.42
N LYS A 63 3.76 3.96 -17.67
CA LYS A 63 2.84 2.94 -17.17
C LYS A 63 3.46 2.25 -15.96
N PHE A 64 2.61 1.91 -14.99
CA PHE A 64 3.00 1.08 -13.87
C PHE A 64 2.75 -0.39 -14.21
N SER A 65 3.68 -1.25 -13.79
CA SER A 65 3.63 -2.70 -13.94
C SER A 65 3.07 -3.38 -12.69
N ALA A 66 3.02 -2.68 -11.55
CA ALA A 66 2.46 -3.17 -10.30
C ALA A 66 2.01 -2.01 -9.38
N LEU A 67 1.05 -2.28 -8.51
CA LEU A 67 0.55 -1.34 -7.50
C LEU A 67 0.60 -1.96 -6.09
N ILE A 68 1.05 -1.20 -5.11
CA ILE A 68 1.13 -1.63 -3.71
C ILE A 68 0.45 -0.61 -2.78
N GLY A 69 -0.57 -1.05 -2.06
CA GLY A 69 -1.20 -0.30 -0.97
C GLY A 69 -0.75 -0.83 0.38
N LEU A 70 0.03 -0.04 1.13
CA LEU A 70 0.39 -0.34 2.52
C LEU A 70 -0.60 0.34 3.45
N ASP A 71 -1.48 -0.45 4.03
CA ASP A 71 -2.56 -0.03 4.92
C ASP A 71 -3.26 1.25 4.44
N PRO A 72 -3.74 1.30 3.18
CA PRO A 72 -4.23 2.51 2.55
C PRO A 72 -5.49 3.05 3.25
N VAL A 73 -5.66 4.37 3.26
CA VAL A 73 -6.78 5.06 3.93
C VAL A 73 -7.38 6.12 3.02
N ALA A 74 -8.68 5.99 2.74
CA ALA A 74 -9.45 6.86 1.85
C ALA A 74 -10.27 7.94 2.57
N GLY A 75 -10.12 8.13 3.88
CA GLY A 75 -10.82 9.18 4.61
C GLY A 75 -11.13 8.83 6.05
N THR A 76 -12.22 9.41 6.56
CA THR A 76 -12.63 9.26 7.98
C THR A 76 -13.87 8.38 8.16
N GLY A 77 -14.49 7.97 7.05
CA GLY A 77 -15.63 7.05 7.03
C GLY A 77 -16.28 7.02 5.65
N LYS A 78 -17.20 6.07 5.44
CA LYS A 78 -17.83 5.78 4.13
C LYS A 78 -18.32 7.02 3.36
N TYR A 79 -19.03 7.91 4.05
CA TYR A 79 -19.60 9.14 3.46
C TYR A 79 -18.65 10.34 3.51
N SER A 80 -17.46 10.17 4.10
CA SER A 80 -16.43 11.19 4.33
C SER A 80 -15.07 10.76 3.75
N GLN A 81 -15.11 10.20 2.54
CA GLN A 81 -13.92 9.94 1.75
C GLN A 81 -13.20 11.24 1.38
N ILE A 82 -11.87 11.21 1.32
CA ILE A 82 -11.08 12.27 0.71
C ILE A 82 -11.29 12.26 -0.81
N SER A 83 -11.17 13.42 -1.46
CA SER A 83 -11.27 13.50 -2.93
C SER A 83 -9.94 13.08 -3.58
N PRO A 84 -9.95 12.36 -4.72
CA PRO A 84 -11.12 11.77 -5.39
C PRO A 84 -11.75 10.62 -4.60
N LYS A 85 -13.07 10.48 -4.66
CA LYS A 85 -13.79 9.38 -4.00
C LYS A 85 -13.66 8.12 -4.87
N ILE A 86 -12.66 7.29 -4.57
CA ILE A 86 -12.35 6.11 -5.37
C ILE A 86 -13.05 4.84 -4.87
N LEU A 87 -13.39 4.73 -3.58
CA LEU A 87 -14.01 3.51 -3.05
C LEU A 87 -15.48 3.43 -3.47
N THR A 88 -15.84 2.31 -4.09
CA THR A 88 -17.20 2.07 -4.59
C THR A 88 -18.00 1.10 -3.74
N TYR A 89 -17.35 0.31 -2.88
CA TYR A 89 -17.94 -0.76 -2.08
C TYR A 89 -18.50 -1.90 -2.92
N GLU A 90 -17.95 -2.09 -4.12
CA GLU A 90 -18.35 -3.12 -5.07
C GLU A 90 -17.14 -4.03 -5.38
N PRO A 91 -17.29 -5.37 -5.31
CA PRO A 91 -16.19 -6.27 -5.60
C PRO A 91 -15.64 -6.08 -7.02
N SER A 92 -14.31 -6.04 -7.16
CA SER A 92 -13.62 -5.91 -8.46
C SER A 92 -13.99 -4.65 -9.25
N SER A 93 -14.36 -3.57 -8.57
CA SER A 93 -14.77 -2.29 -9.15
C SER A 93 -13.62 -1.49 -9.75
N PHE A 94 -12.40 -1.63 -9.20
CA PHE A 94 -11.26 -0.86 -9.67
C PHE A 94 -10.80 -1.37 -11.03
N ASP A 95 -10.82 -0.48 -12.03
CA ASP A 95 -10.35 -0.77 -13.38
C ASP A 95 -8.82 -0.70 -13.47
N ILE A 96 -8.18 -1.60 -12.74
CA ILE A 96 -6.74 -1.74 -12.58
C ILE A 96 -6.33 -3.05 -13.24
N THR A 97 -5.49 -2.98 -14.27
CA THR A 97 -5.12 -4.13 -15.11
C THR A 97 -3.78 -4.76 -14.73
N MET A 98 -2.99 -4.08 -13.91
CA MET A 98 -1.74 -4.59 -13.35
C MET A 98 -1.98 -5.36 -12.04
N PRO A 99 -1.05 -6.25 -11.64
CA PRO A 99 -1.10 -6.89 -10.33
C PRO A 99 -1.12 -5.89 -9.18
N VAL A 100 -1.98 -6.15 -8.19
CA VAL A 100 -2.12 -5.32 -6.99
C VAL A 100 -1.81 -6.09 -5.72
N LEU A 101 -1.01 -5.49 -4.84
CA LEU A 101 -0.77 -5.97 -3.48
C LEU A 101 -1.35 -4.99 -2.47
N VAL A 102 -2.19 -5.48 -1.56
CA VAL A 102 -2.67 -4.72 -0.40
C VAL A 102 -2.16 -5.39 0.86
N ILE A 103 -1.44 -4.65 1.71
CA ILE A 103 -1.01 -5.13 3.03
C ILE A 103 -1.70 -4.28 4.09
N GLY A 104 -2.65 -4.82 4.83
CA GLY A 104 -3.36 -4.15 5.91
C GLY A 104 -2.77 -4.37 7.31
N THR A 105 -3.28 -3.63 8.29
CA THR A 105 -2.98 -3.83 9.71
C THR A 105 -4.23 -4.21 10.50
N GLY A 106 -4.13 -5.21 11.39
CA GLY A 106 -5.30 -5.69 12.14
C GLY A 106 -5.75 -4.75 13.26
N LEU A 107 -4.89 -3.84 13.72
CA LEU A 107 -5.20 -2.86 14.77
C LEU A 107 -5.52 -1.46 14.22
N GLY A 108 -5.49 -1.25 12.90
CA GLY A 108 -5.71 0.07 12.28
C GLY A 108 -7.11 0.67 12.54
N GLU A 109 -8.13 -0.19 12.65
CA GLU A 109 -9.51 0.18 12.99
C GLU A 109 -9.71 0.48 14.49
N ALA A 110 -8.75 0.12 15.33
CA ALA A 110 -8.89 0.27 16.77
C ALA A 110 -8.59 1.70 17.23
N LYS A 111 -9.47 2.23 18.08
CA LYS A 111 -9.21 3.49 18.80
C LYS A 111 -8.14 3.25 19.85
N LYS A 112 -7.20 4.19 19.99
CA LYS A 112 -6.25 4.18 21.11
C LYS A 112 -6.93 4.54 22.43
N ASN A 113 -7.79 5.56 22.42
CA ASN A 113 -8.64 5.98 23.53
C ASN A 113 -9.81 6.84 23.00
N ILE A 114 -10.66 7.38 23.88
CA ILE A 114 -11.82 8.22 23.51
C ILE A 114 -11.39 9.48 22.73
N LEU A 115 -10.20 10.00 22.98
CA LEU A 115 -9.71 11.26 22.42
C LEU A 115 -9.03 11.08 21.05
N PHE A 116 -8.57 9.87 20.71
CA PHE A 116 -7.88 9.58 19.46
C PHE A 116 -8.70 8.62 18.58
N PRO A 117 -9.25 9.09 17.44
CA PRO A 117 -9.99 8.25 16.52
C PRO A 117 -9.07 7.19 15.87
N PRO A 118 -9.65 6.15 15.23
CA PRO A 118 -8.87 5.18 14.47
C PRO A 118 -8.11 5.84 13.32
N TYR A 119 -6.94 5.30 13.00
CA TYR A 119 -6.11 5.80 11.91
C TYR A 119 -6.48 5.20 10.55
N ALA A 120 -7.00 3.97 10.54
CA ALA A 120 -7.54 3.31 9.37
C ALA A 120 -8.99 2.91 9.65
N PRO A 121 -9.94 3.87 9.67
CA PRO A 121 -11.32 3.60 10.01
C PRO A 121 -11.95 2.56 9.09
N LYS A 122 -12.89 1.79 9.64
CA LYS A 122 -13.72 0.86 8.87
C LYS A 122 -14.38 1.59 7.69
N ASP A 123 -14.60 0.87 6.60
CA ASP A 123 -15.22 1.34 5.36
C ASP A 123 -14.37 2.38 4.58
N VAL A 124 -13.14 2.67 5.00
CA VAL A 124 -12.21 3.54 4.26
C VAL A 124 -10.76 3.08 4.38
N ASN A 125 -10.53 1.82 4.72
CA ASN A 125 -9.20 1.24 4.94
C ASN A 125 -8.87 0.16 3.91
N HIS A 126 -7.73 -0.50 4.11
CA HIS A 126 -7.19 -1.57 3.28
C HIS A 126 -8.20 -2.62 2.78
N ARG A 127 -9.27 -2.93 3.53
CA ARG A 127 -10.31 -3.87 3.07
C ARG A 127 -11.01 -3.39 1.80
N GLU A 128 -11.37 -2.13 1.74
CA GLU A 128 -12.05 -1.52 0.58
C GLU A 128 -11.08 -1.32 -0.59
N PHE A 129 -9.77 -1.20 -0.33
CA PHE A 129 -8.77 -1.15 -1.39
C PHE A 129 -8.53 -2.51 -2.06
N TYR A 130 -8.99 -3.60 -1.45
CA TYR A 130 -8.99 -4.93 -2.07
C TYR A 130 -10.16 -5.14 -3.05
N GLU A 131 -10.90 -4.09 -3.43
CA GLU A 131 -11.86 -4.05 -4.56
C GLU A 131 -11.19 -4.18 -5.95
N CYS A 132 -9.92 -4.59 -6.02
CA CYS A 132 -9.18 -4.76 -7.27
C CYS A 132 -9.63 -5.97 -8.08
N LYS A 133 -9.62 -5.83 -9.41
CA LYS A 133 -9.64 -6.96 -10.34
C LYS A 133 -8.41 -7.85 -10.13
N ALA A 134 -8.52 -9.12 -10.53
CA ALA A 134 -7.40 -10.03 -10.47
C ALA A 134 -6.32 -9.67 -11.53
N PRO A 135 -5.02 -9.95 -11.29
CA PRO A 135 -4.48 -10.60 -10.10
C PRO A 135 -4.32 -9.63 -8.92
N CYS A 136 -4.80 -10.02 -7.75
CA CYS A 136 -4.70 -9.19 -6.56
C CYS A 136 -4.47 -10.02 -5.29
N TYR A 137 -3.62 -9.48 -4.42
CA TYR A 137 -3.13 -10.14 -3.21
C TYR A 137 -3.43 -9.28 -1.99
N TYR A 138 -3.83 -9.93 -0.90
CA TYR A 138 -4.23 -9.26 0.32
C TYR A 138 -3.70 -9.99 1.55
N PHE A 139 -2.93 -9.27 2.35
CA PHE A 139 -2.34 -9.77 3.59
C PHE A 139 -2.66 -8.80 4.72
N VAL A 140 -2.97 -9.30 5.92
CA VAL A 140 -3.16 -8.45 7.09
C VAL A 140 -2.23 -8.87 8.21
N THR A 141 -1.45 -7.92 8.71
CA THR A 141 -0.61 -8.10 9.89
C THR A 141 -1.46 -7.96 11.15
N LYS A 142 -2.02 -9.10 11.59
CA LYS A 142 -3.12 -9.18 12.56
C LYS A 142 -2.89 -8.38 13.83
N ASP A 143 -1.70 -8.49 14.38
CA ASP A 143 -1.37 -7.99 15.72
C ASP A 143 -0.66 -6.62 15.70
N TYR A 144 -0.65 -5.92 14.56
CA TYR A 144 0.06 -4.66 14.36
C TYR A 144 -0.90 -3.52 14.02
N GLY A 145 -0.45 -2.30 14.31
CA GLY A 145 -1.15 -1.06 14.03
C GLY A 145 -0.59 -0.29 12.85
N HIS A 146 -1.37 0.69 12.42
CA HIS A 146 -1.16 1.49 11.20
C HIS A 146 0.23 2.11 11.05
N LEU A 147 0.94 2.39 12.15
CA LEU A 147 2.25 3.03 12.16
C LEU A 147 3.40 2.10 12.54
N ASP A 148 3.14 0.81 12.77
CA ASP A 148 4.18 -0.14 13.20
C ASP A 148 5.15 -0.53 12.08
N MET A 149 4.82 -0.20 10.83
CA MET A 149 5.66 -0.40 9.65
C MET A 149 6.61 0.76 9.33
N LEU A 150 6.48 1.89 10.04
CA LEU A 150 7.32 3.06 9.81
C LEU A 150 8.73 2.86 10.40
N ASP A 151 9.69 3.57 9.82
CA ASP A 151 11.05 3.66 10.33
C ASP A 151 11.10 4.30 11.74
N ASP A 152 12.17 3.99 12.49
CA ASP A 152 12.29 4.38 13.90
C ASP A 152 12.46 5.89 14.11
N ASP A 153 12.85 6.62 13.06
CA ASP A 153 12.98 8.07 13.03
C ASP A 153 11.65 8.78 12.70
N ALA A 154 10.58 8.04 12.42
CA ALA A 154 9.25 8.60 12.28
C ALA A 154 8.86 9.42 13.52
N PRO A 155 8.28 10.62 13.37
CA PRO A 155 7.97 11.51 14.48
C PRO A 155 7.22 10.79 15.61
N LYS A 156 7.86 10.67 16.79
CA LYS A 156 7.33 9.91 17.94
C LYS A 156 5.91 10.32 18.34
N PHE A 157 5.56 11.60 18.15
CA PHE A 157 4.21 12.12 18.38
C PHE A 157 3.14 11.39 17.56
N MET A 158 3.42 11.07 16.28
CA MET A 158 2.48 10.31 15.44
C MET A 158 2.32 8.88 15.95
N THR A 159 3.41 8.22 16.36
CA THR A 159 3.35 6.83 16.86
C THR A 159 2.57 6.68 18.18
N CYS A 160 2.51 7.73 19.00
CA CYS A 160 1.78 7.72 20.27
C CYS A 160 0.26 7.90 20.09
N MET A 161 -0.24 8.19 18.90
CA MET A 161 -1.66 8.42 18.67
C MET A 161 -2.40 7.18 18.15
N CYS A 162 -1.68 6.13 17.73
CA CYS A 162 -2.24 4.87 17.26
C CYS A 162 -2.21 3.78 18.31
N LYS A 163 -3.14 2.82 18.17
CA LYS A 163 -2.93 1.49 18.77
C LYS A 163 -1.76 0.84 18.03
N HIS A 164 -0.78 0.38 18.78
CA HIS A 164 0.36 -0.38 18.28
C HIS A 164 0.25 -1.83 18.74
N GLY A 165 0.91 -2.73 18.03
CA GLY A 165 1.14 -4.08 18.51
C GLY A 165 1.97 -4.07 19.79
N ASN A 166 1.85 -5.14 20.58
CA ASN A 166 2.76 -5.38 21.71
C ASN A 166 4.09 -6.00 21.25
N ASN A 167 4.18 -6.35 19.97
CA ASN A 167 5.31 -7.05 19.36
C ASN A 167 6.33 -6.07 18.77
N CYS A 168 7.53 -6.57 18.48
CA CYS A 168 8.62 -5.77 17.95
C CYS A 168 8.29 -5.24 16.54
N LYS A 169 8.38 -3.91 16.35
CA LYS A 169 8.19 -3.26 15.03
C LYS A 169 9.15 -3.75 13.95
N ASP A 170 10.31 -4.28 14.34
CA ASP A 170 11.25 -4.92 13.40
C ASP A 170 10.61 -6.12 12.70
N MET A 171 9.83 -6.94 13.43
CA MET A 171 9.13 -8.09 12.85
C MET A 171 8.08 -7.64 11.84
N MET A 172 7.33 -6.59 12.14
CA MET A 172 6.40 -5.95 11.19
C MET A 172 7.10 -5.50 9.91
N ARG A 173 8.19 -4.74 10.05
CA ARG A 173 8.98 -4.23 8.92
C ARG A 173 9.54 -5.37 8.08
N ARG A 174 10.09 -6.41 8.70
CA ARG A 174 10.60 -7.61 8.00
C ARG A 174 9.49 -8.34 7.25
N THR A 175 8.31 -8.52 7.84
CA THR A 175 7.19 -9.15 7.15
C THR A 175 6.74 -8.33 5.95
N VAL A 176 6.50 -7.02 6.13
CA VAL A 176 6.05 -6.14 5.05
C VAL A 176 7.08 -6.11 3.91
N ALA A 177 8.36 -5.91 4.24
CA ALA A 177 9.44 -5.91 3.25
C ALA A 177 9.55 -7.25 2.52
N GLY A 178 9.46 -8.37 3.24
CA GLY A 178 9.48 -9.71 2.66
C GLY A 178 8.35 -9.94 1.67
N ILE A 179 7.12 -9.58 2.03
CA ILE A 179 5.94 -9.70 1.14
C ILE A 179 6.10 -8.80 -0.08
N MET A 180 6.50 -7.53 0.11
CA MET A 180 6.70 -6.59 -1.00
C MET A 180 7.77 -7.10 -1.97
N VAL A 181 8.90 -7.59 -1.47
CA VAL A 181 9.98 -8.12 -2.30
C VAL A 181 9.53 -9.38 -3.04
N ALA A 182 8.86 -10.32 -2.35
CA ALA A 182 8.34 -11.53 -2.97
C ALA A 182 7.32 -11.22 -4.08
N PHE A 183 6.42 -10.27 -3.83
CA PHE A 183 5.47 -9.79 -4.82
C PHE A 183 6.15 -9.13 -6.02
N LEU A 184 7.09 -8.20 -5.79
CA LEU A 184 7.81 -7.51 -6.86
C LEU A 184 8.63 -8.49 -7.71
N LYS A 185 9.30 -9.47 -7.09
CA LYS A 185 9.99 -10.55 -7.81
C LYS A 185 9.03 -11.36 -8.68
N ALA A 186 7.87 -11.73 -8.13
CA ALA A 186 6.86 -12.49 -8.87
C ALA A 186 6.34 -11.72 -10.09
N VAL A 187 5.96 -10.45 -9.92
CA VAL A 187 5.23 -9.70 -10.97
C VAL A 187 6.13 -8.92 -11.92
N LEU A 188 7.36 -8.58 -11.51
CA LEU A 188 8.31 -7.87 -12.36
C LEU A 188 9.36 -8.80 -12.97
N ASN A 189 9.71 -9.90 -12.30
CA ASN A 189 10.79 -10.79 -12.75
C ASN A 189 10.34 -12.23 -13.02
N GLU A 190 9.04 -12.53 -12.91
CA GLU A 190 8.47 -13.88 -13.11
C GLU A 190 9.06 -14.93 -12.14
N GLU A 191 9.54 -14.47 -10.97
CA GLU A 191 10.11 -15.30 -9.91
C GLU A 191 9.15 -15.37 -8.72
N ASP A 192 8.16 -16.27 -8.78
CA ASP A 192 7.05 -16.30 -7.82
C ASP A 192 7.19 -17.30 -6.66
N GLY A 193 8.30 -18.03 -6.59
CA GLY A 193 8.54 -19.07 -5.59
C GLY A 193 8.36 -18.56 -4.15
N ASP A 194 8.96 -17.43 -3.81
CA ASP A 194 8.87 -16.83 -2.47
C ASP A 194 7.42 -16.42 -2.15
N LEU A 195 6.70 -15.84 -3.12
CA LEU A 195 5.32 -15.40 -2.93
C LEU A 195 4.39 -16.60 -2.73
N ARG A 196 4.55 -17.67 -3.51
CA ARG A 196 3.80 -18.92 -3.35
C ARG A 196 4.02 -19.55 -1.98
N VAL A 197 5.26 -19.53 -1.47
CA VAL A 197 5.58 -20.04 -0.14
C VAL A 197 4.85 -19.25 0.94
N ILE A 198 4.86 -17.91 0.87
CA ILE A 198 4.14 -17.05 1.83
C ILE A 198 2.62 -17.28 1.77
N LEU A 199 2.06 -17.45 0.58
CA LEU A 199 0.62 -17.71 0.39
C LEU A 199 0.20 -19.08 0.95
N ASN A 200 1.03 -20.11 0.76
CA ASN A 200 0.72 -21.48 1.17
C ASN A 200 1.00 -21.73 2.67
N ASP A 201 2.02 -21.10 3.22
CA ASP A 201 2.39 -21.21 4.63
C ASP A 201 2.72 -19.84 5.24
N PRO A 202 1.70 -19.00 5.51
CA PRO A 202 1.92 -17.65 6.04
C PRO A 202 2.57 -17.62 7.43
N LYS A 203 2.61 -18.76 8.14
CA LYS A 203 3.26 -18.91 9.45
C LYS A 203 4.78 -18.80 9.36
N LEU A 204 5.35 -18.89 8.16
CA LEU A 204 6.78 -18.67 7.92
C LEU A 204 7.18 -17.20 8.06
N THR A 205 6.21 -16.28 8.00
CA THR A 205 6.50 -14.86 8.17
C THR A 205 6.73 -14.51 9.65
N PRO A 206 7.55 -13.48 9.95
CA PRO A 206 7.83 -13.06 11.33
C PRO A 206 6.60 -12.63 12.15
N THR A 207 5.45 -12.40 11.51
CA THR A 207 4.23 -11.89 12.14
C THR A 207 3.03 -12.75 11.77
N THR A 208 2.03 -12.83 12.64
CA THR A 208 0.76 -13.45 12.27
C THR A 208 0.09 -12.70 11.12
N LEU A 209 -0.09 -13.40 9.99
CA LEU A 209 -0.88 -12.91 8.86
C LEU A 209 -2.28 -13.51 8.89
N ASP A 210 -3.30 -12.66 8.96
CA ASP A 210 -4.71 -13.08 9.02
C ASP A 210 -5.66 -11.89 8.71
N PRO A 211 -6.40 -11.89 7.59
CA PRO A 211 -6.41 -12.92 6.54
C PRO A 211 -5.21 -12.88 5.59
N VAL A 212 -5.08 -13.96 4.80
CA VAL A 212 -4.22 -14.07 3.61
C VAL A 212 -5.10 -14.52 2.45
N GLU A 213 -5.27 -13.66 1.45
CA GLU A 213 -6.18 -13.87 0.32
C GLU A 213 -5.50 -13.52 -0.99
N HIS A 214 -5.86 -14.20 -2.07
CA HIS A 214 -5.45 -13.84 -3.41
C HIS A 214 -6.51 -14.25 -4.44
N ARG A 215 -6.58 -13.50 -5.54
CA ARG A 215 -7.35 -13.84 -6.73
C ARG A 215 -6.42 -13.83 -7.93
N MET A 216 -6.51 -14.87 -8.75
CA MET A 216 -5.75 -15.01 -10.00
C MET A 216 -6.62 -14.60 -11.19
N ALA A 217 -5.98 -14.12 -12.25
CA ALA A 217 -6.63 -13.70 -13.50
C ALA A 217 -7.20 -14.89 -14.28
#